data_AF-A0A925TFC4-F1
#
_entry.id   AF-A0A925TFC4-F1
#
_cell.length_a   1.000
_cell.length_b   1.000
_cell.length_c   1.000
_cell.angle_alpha   90.00
_cell.angle_beta   90.00
_cell.angle_gamma   90.00
#
_symmetry.space_group_name_H-M   'P 1'
#
loop_
_entity.id
_entity.type
_entity.pdbx_description
1 polymer ?
#
loop_
_entity_poly.entity_id
_entity_poly.type
_entity_poly.pdbx_seq_one_letter_code
_entity_poly.pdbx_strand_id
1 'polypeptide(L)'
;IDVMWGHHPTFGSDLLAGPVEITAGTRHVTVDDTYDPAANPLRPGATGTWPIVAGKIGPVDLSRPEGIPTAMAYLHDFDAAWVAMRRMDNAIAIALSWDAAHFPCAWLWFELGGTMEAPWHGRGRVIGIEPNSTRPGMGLANAKRLGSSLLRLHPGEEISTTLHLHVFRPTGAITAVDGNGRATHSVG
;
A
#
# COMPACT_ATOMS: atom_id res chain seq x y z
N ILE A 1 -15.24 -21.67 5.17
CA ILE A 1 -15.34 -20.43 5.97
C ILE A 1 -14.89 -19.25 5.12
N ASP A 2 -15.46 -18.06 5.32
CA ASP A 2 -14.93 -16.85 4.68
C ASP A 2 -13.89 -16.23 5.60
N VAL A 3 -12.78 -15.80 5.05
CA VAL A 3 -11.68 -15.19 5.78
C VAL A 3 -11.22 -13.91 5.09
N MET A 4 -10.66 -13.01 5.90
CA MET A 4 -9.78 -11.96 5.42
C MET A 4 -8.37 -12.34 5.86
N TRP A 5 -7.48 -12.38 4.90
CA TRP A 5 -6.07 -12.67 5.10
C TRP A 5 -5.23 -11.58 4.42
N GLY A 6 -4.26 -11.06 5.14
CA GLY A 6 -3.33 -10.06 4.63
C GLY A 6 -2.03 -10.03 5.44
N HIS A 7 -1.06 -9.33 4.89
CA HIS A 7 0.24 -9.07 5.51
C HIS A 7 0.37 -7.59 5.84
N HIS A 8 1.04 -7.24 6.94
CA HIS A 8 1.20 -5.85 7.37
C HIS A 8 2.67 -5.34 7.36
N PRO A 9 3.46 -5.50 6.26
CA PRO A 9 4.79 -4.91 6.15
C PRO A 9 4.73 -3.39 6.27
N THR A 10 5.58 -2.85 7.13
CA THR A 10 5.67 -1.42 7.39
C THR A 10 7.12 -0.97 7.25
N PHE A 11 7.31 0.19 6.62
CA PHE A 11 8.61 0.73 6.28
C PHE A 11 8.81 2.13 6.86
N GLY A 12 9.95 2.36 7.48
CA GLY A 12 10.28 3.61 8.18
C GLY A 12 11.78 3.87 8.21
N SER A 13 12.24 4.55 9.26
CA SER A 13 13.68 4.77 9.55
C SER A 13 14.43 5.34 8.33
N ASP A 14 15.54 4.70 7.93
CA ASP A 14 16.40 5.08 6.81
C ASP A 14 15.61 5.26 5.51
N LEU A 15 14.66 4.39 5.18
CA LEU A 15 13.93 4.51 3.92
C LEU A 15 13.16 5.82 3.83
N LEU A 16 12.61 6.28 4.95
CA LEU A 16 11.90 7.54 5.03
C LEU A 16 12.81 8.73 5.37
N ALA A 17 14.11 8.58 5.63
CA ALA A 17 15.00 9.68 6.06
C ALA A 17 15.15 10.85 5.05
N GLY A 18 14.56 10.73 3.86
CA GLY A 18 14.38 11.81 2.90
C GLY A 18 13.12 11.58 2.07
N PRO A 19 12.85 12.42 1.05
CA PRO A 19 11.73 12.23 0.15
C PRO A 19 11.76 10.85 -0.49
N VAL A 20 10.59 10.25 -0.69
CA VAL A 20 10.43 8.93 -1.32
C VAL A 20 9.54 9.01 -2.54
N GLU A 21 9.69 8.02 -3.41
CA GLU A 21 8.79 7.77 -4.54
C GLU A 21 8.28 6.33 -4.44
N ILE A 22 6.96 6.18 -4.56
CA ILE A 22 6.24 4.91 -4.56
C ILE A 22 5.80 4.60 -5.99
N THR A 23 6.18 3.42 -6.46
CA THR A 23 5.77 2.88 -7.77
C THR A 23 5.06 1.56 -7.54
N ALA A 24 4.14 1.20 -8.44
CA ALA A 24 3.34 -0.01 -8.27
C ALA A 24 2.88 -0.55 -9.62
N GLY A 25 2.65 -1.85 -9.70
CA GLY A 25 2.09 -2.52 -10.87
C GLY A 25 0.56 -2.45 -10.95
N THR A 26 -0.05 -1.38 -10.41
CA THR A 26 -1.51 -1.14 -10.43
C THR A 26 -1.84 0.11 -11.25
N ARG A 27 -3.09 0.17 -11.72
CA ARG A 27 -3.66 1.34 -12.38
C ARG A 27 -4.71 2.06 -11.53
N HIS A 28 -5.19 1.47 -10.44
CA HIS A 28 -6.32 1.98 -9.68
C HIS A 28 -6.06 2.07 -8.18
N VAL A 29 -6.66 3.08 -7.59
CA VAL A 29 -6.63 3.32 -6.16
C VAL A 29 -7.99 3.80 -5.66
N THR A 30 -8.35 3.35 -4.47
CA THR A 30 -9.56 3.77 -3.75
C THR A 30 -9.18 4.21 -2.35
N VAL A 31 -9.55 5.42 -1.95
CA VAL A 31 -9.36 5.94 -0.59
C VAL A 31 -10.34 5.23 0.35
N ASP A 32 -9.90 4.90 1.56
CA ASP A 32 -10.81 4.37 2.58
C ASP A 32 -11.97 5.35 2.85
N ASP A 33 -13.19 4.84 2.98
CA ASP A 33 -14.41 5.65 3.15
C ASP A 33 -14.74 5.98 4.60
N THR A 34 -14.02 5.40 5.56
CA THR A 34 -14.26 5.52 7.01
C THR A 34 -13.05 6.03 7.81
N TYR A 35 -11.84 5.83 7.31
CA TYR A 35 -10.60 6.24 7.96
C TYR A 35 -10.28 7.69 7.60
N ASP A 36 -10.85 8.62 8.38
CA ASP A 36 -10.72 10.06 8.16
C ASP A 36 -10.18 10.82 9.38
N PRO A 37 -8.94 10.54 9.85
CA PRO A 37 -8.32 11.36 10.88
C PRO A 37 -8.10 12.79 10.39
N ALA A 38 -7.90 13.73 11.32
CA ALA A 38 -7.74 15.15 11.01
C ALA A 38 -6.60 15.42 10.00
N ALA A 39 -5.53 14.63 10.06
CA ALA A 39 -4.37 14.72 9.16
C ALA A 39 -4.56 13.98 7.82
N ASN A 40 -5.72 13.39 7.52
CA ASN A 40 -5.98 12.76 6.23
C ASN A 40 -6.26 13.85 5.16
N PRO A 41 -5.40 14.02 4.14
CA PRO A 41 -5.64 14.99 3.07
C PRO A 41 -6.61 14.47 2.01
N LEU A 42 -6.93 13.16 2.02
CA LEU A 42 -7.70 12.48 0.99
C LEU A 42 -9.20 12.67 1.22
N ARG A 43 -10.00 12.68 0.13
CA ARG A 43 -11.46 12.64 0.25
C ARG A 43 -11.88 11.17 0.48
N PRO A 44 -12.55 10.83 1.60
CA PRO A 44 -12.97 9.45 1.87
C PRO A 44 -13.78 8.84 0.73
N GLY A 45 -13.47 7.59 0.38
CA GLY A 45 -14.15 6.85 -0.69
C GLY A 45 -13.84 7.32 -2.12
N ALA A 46 -12.94 8.30 -2.30
CA ALA A 46 -12.55 8.73 -3.64
C ALA A 46 -11.84 7.60 -4.40
N THR A 47 -12.16 7.44 -5.68
CA THR A 47 -11.47 6.55 -6.61
C THR A 47 -10.66 7.35 -7.61
N GLY A 48 -9.58 6.78 -8.12
CA GLY A 48 -8.70 7.43 -9.09
C GLY A 48 -7.81 6.46 -9.85
N THR A 49 -7.18 6.99 -10.90
CA THR A 49 -6.08 6.31 -11.59
C THR A 49 -4.81 6.53 -10.78
N TRP A 50 -4.16 5.44 -10.38
CA TRP A 50 -2.91 5.52 -9.62
C TRP A 50 -1.87 6.39 -10.35
N PRO A 51 -1.20 7.34 -9.66
CA PRO A 51 -1.22 7.60 -8.21
C PRO A 51 -2.13 8.74 -7.75
N ILE A 52 -2.96 9.31 -8.62
CA ILE A 52 -3.72 10.52 -8.32
C ILE A 52 -5.12 10.19 -7.82
N VAL A 53 -5.47 10.74 -6.66
CA VAL A 53 -6.84 10.73 -6.11
C VAL A 53 -7.30 12.14 -5.79
N ALA A 54 -8.61 12.31 -5.63
CA ALA A 54 -9.12 13.57 -5.13
C ALA A 54 -8.91 13.69 -3.60
N GLY A 55 -8.30 14.80 -3.18
CA GLY A 55 -8.20 15.21 -1.79
C GLY A 55 -9.27 16.21 -1.38
N LYS A 56 -9.20 16.64 -0.12
CA LYS A 56 -10.12 17.62 0.49
C LYS A 56 -9.94 19.04 -0.06
N ILE A 57 -8.71 19.39 -0.47
CA ILE A 57 -8.35 20.75 -0.94
C ILE A 57 -7.91 20.74 -2.42
N GLY A 58 -7.76 19.57 -3.03
CA GLY A 58 -7.34 19.40 -4.43
C GLY A 58 -6.88 17.98 -4.70
N PRO A 59 -6.44 17.65 -5.93
CA PRO A 59 -5.84 16.36 -6.24
C PRO A 59 -4.59 16.09 -5.37
N VAL A 60 -4.41 14.84 -4.96
CA VAL A 60 -3.26 14.38 -4.15
C VAL A 60 -2.56 13.26 -4.90
N ASP A 61 -1.24 13.36 -5.00
CA ASP A 61 -0.36 12.33 -5.55
C ASP A 61 0.13 11.41 -4.43
N LEU A 62 -0.37 10.18 -4.40
CA LEU A 62 0.00 9.18 -3.39
C LEU A 62 1.39 8.58 -3.64
N SER A 63 2.00 8.80 -4.80
CA SER A 63 3.35 8.30 -5.11
C SER A 63 4.45 9.08 -4.38
N ARG A 64 4.15 10.29 -3.92
CA ARG A 64 5.10 11.20 -3.27
C ARG A 64 4.43 11.81 -2.04
N PRO A 65 4.37 11.08 -0.91
CA PRO A 65 3.75 11.60 0.30
C PRO A 65 4.53 12.83 0.82
N GLU A 66 3.81 13.93 1.05
CA GLU A 66 4.33 15.18 1.58
C GLU A 66 3.67 15.54 2.90
N GLY A 67 4.40 16.25 3.77
CA GLY A 67 3.89 16.67 5.08
C GLY A 67 3.80 15.53 6.09
N ILE A 68 2.73 15.51 6.87
CA ILE A 68 2.51 14.56 7.98
C ILE A 68 1.19 13.76 7.83
N PRO A 69 0.87 13.22 6.64
CA PRO A 69 -0.42 12.58 6.43
C PRO A 69 -0.58 11.36 7.32
N THR A 70 -1.80 11.21 7.83
CA THR A 70 -2.31 9.93 8.31
C THR A 70 -3.46 9.55 7.40
N ALA A 71 -3.30 8.50 6.58
CA ALA A 71 -4.26 8.18 5.53
C ALA A 71 -4.23 6.68 5.18
N MET A 72 -5.33 6.19 4.62
CA MET A 72 -5.46 4.82 4.13
C MET A 72 -6.06 4.82 2.72
N ALA A 73 -5.42 4.07 1.83
CA ALA A 73 -5.93 3.83 0.49
C ALA A 73 -5.68 2.36 0.08
N TYR A 74 -6.39 1.91 -0.94
CA TYR A 74 -6.36 0.55 -1.44
C TYR A 74 -5.91 0.56 -2.90
N LEU A 75 -4.78 -0.08 -3.18
CA LEU A 75 -4.30 -0.38 -4.53
C LEU A 75 -4.95 -1.68 -4.99
N HIS A 76 -5.46 -1.71 -6.22
CA HIS A 76 -6.16 -2.89 -6.75
C HIS A 76 -6.13 -2.90 -8.28
N ASP A 77 -6.67 -3.93 -8.92
CA ASP A 77 -6.57 -4.11 -10.37
C ASP A 77 -5.09 -4.07 -10.84
N PHE A 78 -4.27 -4.91 -10.21
CA PHE A 78 -2.86 -5.03 -10.54
C PHE A 78 -2.65 -5.71 -11.90
N ASP A 79 -1.89 -5.06 -12.78
CA ASP A 79 -1.30 -5.71 -13.96
C ASP A 79 -0.18 -6.67 -13.54
N ALA A 80 0.52 -6.32 -12.46
CA ALA A 80 1.47 -7.18 -11.76
C ALA A 80 1.49 -6.82 -10.26
N ALA A 81 1.37 -7.82 -9.38
CA ALA A 81 1.27 -7.62 -7.93
C ALA A 81 2.61 -7.25 -7.28
N TRP A 82 2.95 -5.96 -7.35
CA TRP A 82 4.10 -5.38 -6.67
C TRP A 82 3.91 -3.90 -6.35
N VAL A 83 4.60 -3.45 -5.29
CA VAL A 83 4.79 -2.04 -4.92
C VAL A 83 6.24 -1.86 -4.50
N ALA A 84 6.87 -0.78 -4.96
CA ALA A 84 8.22 -0.41 -4.59
C ALA A 84 8.24 1.00 -4.02
N MET A 85 9.19 1.25 -3.12
CA MET A 85 9.45 2.57 -2.55
C MET A 85 10.95 2.81 -2.59
N ARG A 86 11.37 3.92 -3.19
CA ARG A 86 12.77 4.36 -3.18
C ARG A 86 12.91 5.69 -2.48
N ARG A 87 14.02 5.88 -1.77
CA ARG A 87 14.45 7.20 -1.34
C ARG A 87 15.03 7.96 -2.53
N MET A 88 14.68 9.24 -2.67
CA MET A 88 15.00 10.03 -3.87
C MET A 88 16.50 10.30 -4.05
N ASP A 89 17.31 10.15 -2.99
CA ASP A 89 18.78 10.18 -3.06
C ASP A 89 19.39 8.85 -3.54
N ASN A 90 18.54 7.87 -3.92
CA ASN A 90 18.90 6.52 -4.33
C ASN A 90 19.75 5.75 -3.31
N ALA A 91 19.70 6.12 -2.03
CA ALA A 91 20.50 5.41 -1.03
C ALA A 91 19.95 4.02 -0.69
N ILE A 92 18.61 3.87 -0.73
CA ILE A 92 17.90 2.65 -0.39
C ILE A 92 16.54 2.60 -1.10
N ALA A 93 16.13 1.40 -1.48
CA ALA A 93 14.81 1.08 -1.98
C ALA A 93 14.36 -0.30 -1.49
N ILE A 94 13.04 -0.49 -1.53
CA ILE A 94 12.39 -1.78 -1.39
C ILE A 94 11.52 -2.05 -2.61
N ALA A 95 11.37 -3.33 -2.96
CA ALA A 95 10.28 -3.81 -3.79
C ALA A 95 9.63 -5.00 -3.08
N LEU A 96 8.32 -4.92 -2.89
CA LEU A 96 7.49 -5.98 -2.35
C LEU A 96 6.63 -6.53 -3.49
N SER A 97 6.72 -7.83 -3.75
CA SER A 97 5.86 -8.52 -4.71
C SER A 97 5.22 -9.76 -4.09
N TRP A 98 4.08 -10.16 -4.63
CA TRP A 98 3.27 -11.24 -4.06
C TRP A 98 2.42 -11.93 -5.14
N ASP A 99 1.74 -13.00 -4.74
CA ASP A 99 0.77 -13.69 -5.59
C ASP A 99 -0.59 -12.97 -5.59
N ALA A 100 -0.96 -12.39 -6.73
CA ALA A 100 -2.22 -11.69 -6.92
C ALA A 100 -3.46 -12.60 -6.78
N ALA A 101 -3.31 -13.91 -7.00
CA ALA A 101 -4.43 -14.85 -6.89
C ALA A 101 -4.98 -14.94 -5.46
N HIS A 102 -4.10 -14.76 -4.47
CA HIS A 102 -4.46 -14.77 -3.05
C HIS A 102 -4.62 -13.36 -2.48
N PHE A 103 -3.87 -12.38 -3.00
CA PHE A 103 -3.91 -10.98 -2.56
C PHE A 103 -4.12 -10.01 -3.74
N PRO A 104 -5.38 -9.85 -4.22
CA PRO A 104 -5.68 -9.03 -5.39
C PRO A 104 -5.63 -7.51 -5.10
N CYS A 105 -5.39 -7.11 -3.85
CA CYS A 105 -5.23 -5.71 -3.46
C CYS A 105 -4.08 -5.52 -2.48
N ALA A 106 -3.64 -4.28 -2.29
CA ALA A 106 -2.73 -3.90 -1.21
C ALA A 106 -3.25 -2.66 -0.51
N TRP A 107 -3.19 -2.64 0.82
CA TRP A 107 -3.43 -1.41 1.56
C TRP A 107 -2.17 -0.57 1.56
N LEU A 108 -2.34 0.73 1.32
CA LEU A 108 -1.32 1.75 1.37
C LEU A 108 -1.66 2.66 2.55
N TRP A 109 -0.95 2.44 3.64
CA TRP A 109 -1.16 3.18 4.89
C TRP A 109 -0.06 4.20 5.11
N PHE A 110 -0.44 5.44 5.35
CA PHE A 110 0.46 6.50 5.78
C PHE A 110 0.21 6.80 7.25
N GLU A 111 1.28 6.79 8.05
CA GLU A 111 1.31 7.40 9.37
C GLU A 111 2.65 8.13 9.50
N LEU A 112 2.63 9.38 9.04
CA LEU A 112 3.80 10.25 8.93
C LEU A 112 3.78 11.38 9.97
N GLY A 113 3.18 11.13 11.13
CA GLY A 113 3.20 12.05 12.28
C GLY A 113 1.91 12.86 12.44
N GLY A 114 0.85 12.48 11.73
CA GLY A 114 -0.45 13.13 11.76
C GLY A 114 -1.30 12.78 12.99
N THR A 115 -1.02 11.65 13.65
CA THR A 115 -1.74 11.22 14.86
C THR A 115 -1.11 11.80 16.12
N MET A 116 -1.75 12.79 16.72
CA MET A 116 -1.26 13.51 17.92
C MET A 116 -1.66 12.82 19.22
N GLU A 117 -2.70 12.00 19.17
CA GLU A 117 -3.22 11.22 20.28
C GLU A 117 -2.21 10.14 20.72
N ALA A 118 -2.33 9.70 21.98
CA ALA A 118 -1.56 8.57 22.47
C ALA A 118 -1.89 7.29 21.68
N PRO A 119 -0.93 6.38 21.44
CA PRO A 119 0.48 6.42 21.88
C PRO A 119 1.44 7.15 20.92
N TRP A 120 0.94 7.65 19.79
CA TRP A 120 1.75 8.13 18.67
C TRP A 120 2.41 9.48 18.97
N HIS A 121 1.67 10.43 19.53
CA HIS A 121 2.19 11.77 19.88
C HIS A 121 2.93 12.46 18.73
N GLY A 122 2.45 12.31 17.49
CA GLY A 122 3.07 12.88 16.29
C GLY A 122 4.42 12.25 15.89
N ARG A 123 4.81 11.13 16.51
CA ARG A 123 6.10 10.45 16.25
C ARG A 123 6.01 9.32 15.22
N GLY A 124 4.82 9.08 14.66
CA GLY A 124 4.61 8.15 13.58
C GLY A 124 5.49 8.50 12.38
N ARG A 125 6.22 7.50 11.85
CA ARG A 125 7.00 7.69 10.62
C ARG A 125 7.13 6.38 9.89
N VAL A 126 6.01 5.98 9.32
CA VAL A 126 5.83 4.66 8.73
C VAL A 126 4.90 4.70 7.53
N ILE A 127 5.23 3.91 6.52
CA ILE A 127 4.37 3.62 5.37
C ILE A 127 4.14 2.11 5.33
N GLY A 128 2.88 1.70 5.39
CA GLY A 128 2.45 0.32 5.22
C GLY A 128 2.21 -0.01 3.75
N ILE A 129 2.72 -1.16 3.29
CA ILE A 129 2.37 -1.76 2.01
C ILE A 129 1.90 -3.18 2.31
N GLU A 130 0.59 -3.39 2.21
CA GLU A 130 -0.07 -4.49 2.90
C GLU A 130 -0.89 -5.34 1.93
N PRO A 131 -0.27 -6.33 1.25
CA PRO A 131 -0.97 -7.27 0.40
C PRO A 131 -2.12 -7.94 1.16
N ASN A 132 -3.32 -7.86 0.57
CA ASN A 132 -4.55 -8.27 1.22
C ASN A 132 -5.51 -8.97 0.25
N SER A 133 -6.25 -9.93 0.79
CA SER A 133 -7.32 -10.66 0.07
C SER A 133 -8.59 -9.81 -0.11
N THR A 134 -8.72 -8.71 0.63
CA THR A 134 -9.94 -7.90 0.68
C THR A 134 -9.60 -6.42 0.86
N ARG A 135 -10.26 -5.54 0.08
CA ARG A 135 -10.00 -4.09 0.13
C ARG A 135 -10.44 -3.45 1.45
N PRO A 136 -11.72 -3.45 1.86
CA PRO A 136 -12.10 -2.68 3.04
C PRO A 136 -11.49 -3.25 4.33
N GLY A 137 -10.74 -2.42 5.07
CA GLY A 137 -10.10 -2.78 6.33
C GLY A 137 -11.01 -2.82 7.55
N MET A 138 -12.31 -2.61 7.36
CA MET A 138 -13.32 -2.55 8.43
C MET A 138 -13.75 -3.92 8.99
N GLY A 139 -12.96 -4.96 8.70
CA GLY A 139 -13.15 -6.32 9.18
C GLY A 139 -14.20 -7.13 8.41
N LEU A 140 -14.18 -8.44 8.65
CA LEU A 140 -14.92 -9.44 7.87
C LEU A 140 -16.42 -9.19 7.82
N ALA A 141 -17.03 -8.77 8.94
CA ALA A 141 -18.47 -8.51 9.00
C ALA A 141 -18.89 -7.35 8.08
N ASN A 142 -18.11 -6.26 8.07
CA ASN A 142 -18.39 -5.12 7.19
C ASN A 142 -18.10 -5.47 5.73
N ALA A 143 -16.99 -6.16 5.46
CA ALA A 143 -16.67 -6.62 4.11
C ALA A 143 -17.80 -7.48 3.52
N LYS A 144 -18.38 -8.40 4.32
CA LYS A 144 -19.58 -9.17 3.94
C LYS A 144 -20.78 -8.29 3.65
N ARG A 145 -21.09 -7.35 4.55
CA ARG A 145 -22.24 -6.43 4.41
C ARG A 145 -22.13 -5.59 3.13
N LEU A 146 -20.91 -5.19 2.77
CA LEU A 146 -20.62 -4.40 1.56
C LEU A 146 -20.51 -5.25 0.29
N GLY A 147 -20.69 -6.58 0.38
CA GLY A 147 -20.58 -7.48 -0.78
C GLY A 147 -19.17 -7.59 -1.33
N SER A 148 -18.15 -7.37 -0.50
CA SER A 148 -16.75 -7.51 -0.92
C SER A 148 -16.43 -8.97 -1.26
N SER A 149 -15.53 -9.17 -2.21
CA SER A 149 -14.92 -10.48 -2.46
C SER A 149 -14.12 -10.91 -1.23
N LEU A 150 -14.37 -12.14 -0.76
CA LEU A 150 -13.70 -12.73 0.40
C LEU A 150 -13.04 -14.04 0.00
N LEU A 151 -11.90 -14.33 0.63
CA LEU A 151 -11.26 -15.63 0.46
C LEU A 151 -12.11 -16.70 1.14
N ARG A 152 -12.43 -17.77 0.42
CA ARG A 152 -13.17 -18.92 0.92
C ARG A 152 -12.20 -20.06 1.17
N LEU A 153 -12.19 -20.58 2.41
CA LEU A 153 -11.50 -21.81 2.76
C LEU A 153 -12.49 -22.97 2.88
N HIS A 154 -12.25 -24.06 2.18
CA HIS A 154 -13.03 -25.29 2.22
C HIS A 154 -12.50 -26.26 3.29
N PRO A 155 -13.32 -27.20 3.82
CA PRO A 155 -12.84 -28.19 4.77
C PRO A 155 -11.67 -29.00 4.20
N GLY A 156 -10.54 -29.04 4.92
CA GLY A 156 -9.32 -29.73 4.50
C GLY A 156 -8.48 -29.00 3.46
N GLU A 157 -8.87 -27.80 3.05
CA GLU A 157 -8.08 -26.97 2.12
C GLU A 157 -6.87 -26.35 2.83
N GLU A 158 -5.73 -26.37 2.16
CA GLU A 158 -4.52 -25.66 2.54
C GLU A 158 -4.18 -24.65 1.45
N ILE A 159 -3.98 -23.40 1.84
CA ILE A 159 -3.52 -22.34 0.96
C ILE A 159 -2.11 -21.95 1.39
N SER A 160 -1.19 -21.99 0.44
CA SER A 160 0.19 -21.56 0.61
C SER A 160 0.54 -20.54 -0.47
N THR A 161 1.33 -19.53 -0.12
CA THR A 161 1.74 -18.45 -1.03
C THR A 161 3.11 -17.92 -0.65
N THR A 162 3.69 -17.05 -1.48
CA THR A 162 5.00 -16.43 -1.24
C THR A 162 4.95 -14.92 -1.48
N LEU A 163 5.64 -14.19 -0.63
CA LEU A 163 5.90 -12.76 -0.79
C LEU A 163 7.42 -12.57 -0.87
N HIS A 164 7.85 -11.70 -1.77
CA HIS A 164 9.26 -11.37 -1.95
C HIS A 164 9.49 -9.92 -1.53
N LEU A 165 10.39 -9.72 -0.57
CA LEU A 165 10.91 -8.40 -0.24
C LEU A 165 12.35 -8.28 -0.74
N HIS A 166 12.57 -7.40 -1.70
CA HIS A 166 13.90 -7.06 -2.20
C HIS A 166 14.33 -5.70 -1.63
N VAL A 167 15.38 -5.68 -0.81
CA VAL A 167 15.99 -4.45 -0.27
C VAL A 167 17.33 -4.22 -0.98
N PHE A 168 17.52 -3.04 -1.55
CA PHE A 168 18.68 -2.77 -2.41
C PHE A 168 18.99 -1.27 -2.52
N ARG A 169 20.14 -0.95 -3.10
CA ARG A 169 20.49 0.41 -3.53
C ARG A 169 20.03 0.59 -4.98
N PRO A 170 19.04 1.45 -5.27
CA PRO A 170 18.53 1.62 -6.63
C PRO A 170 19.50 2.43 -7.51
N THR A 171 19.44 2.23 -8.82
CA THR A 171 20.14 3.07 -9.81
C THR A 171 19.20 4.04 -10.53
N GLY A 172 17.90 3.99 -10.24
CA GLY A 172 16.87 4.83 -10.84
C GLY A 172 15.47 4.45 -10.36
N ALA A 173 14.45 4.93 -11.07
CA ALA A 173 13.07 4.56 -10.82
C ALA A 173 12.87 3.03 -10.99
N ILE A 174 12.05 2.44 -10.13
CA ILE A 174 11.63 1.03 -10.25
C ILE A 174 10.40 1.01 -11.15
N THR A 175 10.41 0.19 -12.19
CA THR A 175 9.30 0.12 -13.15
C THR A 175 8.64 -1.24 -13.27
N ALA A 176 9.31 -2.29 -12.80
CA ALA A 176 8.73 -3.63 -12.66
C ALA A 176 9.54 -4.48 -11.67
N VAL A 177 9.08 -5.70 -11.41
CA VAL A 177 9.86 -6.77 -10.78
C VAL A 177 10.01 -7.96 -11.72
N ASP A 178 11.10 -8.71 -11.59
CA ASP A 178 11.29 -9.99 -12.31
C ASP A 178 10.53 -11.14 -11.63
N GLY A 179 10.60 -12.34 -12.21
CA GLY A 179 9.93 -13.54 -11.68
C GLY A 179 10.42 -14.01 -10.30
N ASN A 180 11.52 -13.46 -9.78
CA ASN A 180 12.02 -13.72 -8.43
C ASN A 180 11.71 -12.55 -7.46
N GLY A 181 10.91 -11.58 -7.89
CA GLY A 181 10.57 -10.39 -7.10
C GLY A 181 11.69 -9.34 -7.03
N ARG A 182 12.70 -9.40 -7.90
CA ARG A 182 13.76 -8.39 -7.94
C ARG A 182 13.34 -7.19 -8.77
N ALA A 183 13.56 -6.00 -8.23
CA ALA A 183 13.29 -4.75 -8.92
C ALA A 183 14.07 -4.65 -10.24
N THR A 184 13.40 -4.12 -11.26
CA THR A 184 13.98 -3.78 -12.56
C THR A 184 13.78 -2.29 -12.82
N HIS A 185 14.71 -1.72 -13.58
CA HIS A 185 14.77 -0.28 -13.86
C HIS A 185 14.58 -0.03 -15.35
N SER A 186 14.02 1.13 -15.69
CA SER A 186 14.10 1.62 -17.07
C SER A 186 15.57 1.86 -17.42
N VAL A 187 16.03 1.28 -18.51
CA VAL A 187 17.31 1.69 -19.11
C VAL A 187 17.04 3.05 -19.73
N GLY A 188 17.68 4.09 -19.20
CA GLY A 188 17.59 5.44 -19.74
C GLY A 188 18.19 5.57 -21.13
#